data_AF-H3SLR3-F1
#
_entry.id   AF-H3SLR3-F1
#
_cell.length_a   1.000
_cell.length_b   1.000
_cell.length_c   1.000
_cell.angle_alpha   90.00
_cell.angle_beta   90.00
_cell.angle_gamma   90.00
#
_symmetry.space_group_name_H-M   'P 1'
#
loop_
_entity.id
_entity.type
_entity.pdbx_description
1 polymer ?
#
loop_
_entity_poly.entity_id
_entity_poly.type
_entity_poly.pdbx_seq_one_letter_code
_entity_poly.pdbx_strand_id
1 'polypeptide(L)'
;MSTAVQLQEEIQDKTWGALLSGKISEELLLLSDPNGDYYWDKVEEKNIKYFVRQCAAHPWANHFALALICLSDRNLTPQSIMNITSSLNARFRDLFDHFKLSAMGEFLPTHIEQYVTGQ
;
A
#
# COMPACT_ATOMS: atom_id res chain seq x y z
N MET A 1 17.77 -22.10 -12.34
CA MET A 1 17.04 -20.81 -12.30
C MET A 1 17.32 -20.17 -10.94
N SER A 2 17.41 -18.84 -10.86
CA SER A 2 17.63 -18.18 -9.57
C SER A 2 16.35 -18.21 -8.73
N THR A 3 16.49 -18.20 -7.41
CA THR A 3 15.38 -18.20 -6.45
C THR A 3 14.40 -17.04 -6.69
N ALA A 4 14.91 -15.88 -7.09
CA ALA A 4 14.08 -14.71 -7.41
C ALA A 4 13.15 -14.94 -8.60
N VAL A 5 13.62 -15.60 -9.66
CA VAL A 5 12.79 -15.92 -10.84
C VAL A 5 11.67 -16.90 -10.48
N GLN A 6 11.94 -17.87 -9.60
CA GLN A 6 10.94 -18.84 -9.16
C GLN A 6 9.84 -18.21 -8.29
N LEU A 7 10.20 -17.31 -7.36
CA LEU A 7 9.24 -16.57 -6.54
C LEU A 7 8.37 -15.65 -7.40
N GLN A 8 8.96 -15.05 -8.43
CA GLN A 8 8.24 -14.15 -9.33
C GLN A 8 7.21 -14.90 -10.21
N GLU A 9 7.53 -16.11 -10.66
CA GLU A 9 6.58 -17.00 -11.33
C GLU A 9 5.45 -17.45 -10.39
N GLU A 10 5.80 -17.79 -9.13
CA GLU A 10 4.82 -18.22 -8.13
C GLU A 10 3.77 -17.15 -7.82
N ILE A 11 4.17 -15.90 -7.63
CA ILE A 11 3.22 -14.81 -7.35
C ILE A 11 2.41 -14.40 -8.58
N GLN A 12 2.85 -14.68 -9.80
CA GLN A 12 2.10 -14.36 -11.01
C GLN A 12 0.83 -15.20 -11.15
N ASP A 13 0.82 -16.40 -10.58
CA ASP A 13 -0.37 -17.26 -10.51
C ASP A 13 -1.38 -16.79 -9.44
N LYS A 14 -0.97 -15.89 -8.54
CA LYS A 14 -1.84 -15.31 -7.52
C LYS A 14 -2.49 -14.03 -8.03
N THR A 15 -3.81 -13.90 -7.84
CA THR A 15 -4.57 -12.71 -8.26
C THR A 15 -3.98 -11.41 -7.73
N TRP A 16 -3.53 -11.39 -6.47
CA TRP A 16 -2.91 -10.20 -5.88
C TRP A 16 -1.52 -9.91 -6.46
N GLY A 17 -0.73 -10.93 -6.79
CA GLY A 17 0.62 -10.76 -7.29
C GLY A 17 0.61 -10.13 -8.68
N ALA A 18 -0.28 -10.58 -9.56
CA ALA A 18 -0.52 -9.96 -10.85
C ALA A 18 -0.97 -8.49 -10.74
N LEU A 19 -1.79 -8.14 -9.74
CA LEU A 19 -2.30 -6.78 -9.54
C LEU A 19 -1.26 -5.81 -8.95
N LEU A 20 -0.35 -6.31 -8.12
CA LEU A 20 0.60 -5.50 -7.35
C LEU A 20 2.01 -5.46 -7.95
N SER A 21 2.35 -6.40 -8.83
CA SER A 21 3.66 -6.44 -9.48
C SER A 21 3.96 -5.13 -10.22
N GLY A 22 5.14 -4.57 -9.96
CA GLY A 22 5.58 -3.27 -10.49
C GLY A 22 4.81 -2.05 -9.97
N LYS A 23 3.92 -2.21 -8.98
CA LYS A 23 3.18 -1.11 -8.32
C LYS A 23 3.71 -0.77 -6.93
N ILE A 24 4.37 -1.71 -6.29
CA ILE A 24 5.00 -1.58 -4.98
C ILE A 24 6.42 -2.15 -5.03
N SER A 25 7.21 -1.90 -3.99
CA SER A 25 8.53 -2.54 -3.89
C SER A 25 8.42 -4.06 -3.85
N GLU A 26 9.37 -4.73 -4.49
CA GLU A 26 9.44 -6.20 -4.53
C GLU A 26 9.55 -6.80 -3.11
N GLU A 27 10.30 -6.14 -2.22
CA GLU A 27 10.42 -6.52 -0.81
C GLU A 27 9.07 -6.57 -0.08
N LEU A 28 8.15 -5.64 -0.37
CA LEU A 28 6.79 -5.66 0.20
C LEU A 28 5.88 -6.67 -0.50
N LEU A 29 6.09 -6.88 -1.81
CA LEU A 29 5.31 -7.83 -2.60
C LEU A 29 5.58 -9.28 -2.16
N LEU A 30 6.84 -9.60 -1.87
CA LEU A 30 7.31 -10.92 -1.47
C LEU A 30 7.31 -11.11 0.06
N LEU A 31 6.72 -10.20 0.81
CA LEU A 31 6.72 -10.27 2.27
C LEU A 31 5.91 -11.49 2.74
N SER A 32 6.57 -12.38 3.47
CA SER A 32 5.99 -13.59 4.06
C SER A 32 6.13 -13.61 5.58
N ASP A 33 5.27 -14.38 6.23
CA ASP A 33 5.41 -14.68 7.65
C ASP A 33 6.52 -15.75 7.89
N PRO A 34 6.86 -16.06 9.15
CA PRO A 34 7.87 -17.08 9.46
C PRO A 34 7.55 -18.51 9.00
N ASN A 35 6.30 -18.80 8.63
CA ASN A 35 5.88 -20.09 8.09
C ASN A 35 6.02 -20.15 6.56
N GLY A 36 6.29 -19.01 5.92
CA GLY A 36 6.40 -18.90 4.47
C GLY A 36 5.10 -18.47 3.78
N ASP A 37 4.04 -18.15 4.53
CA ASP A 37 2.78 -17.67 3.96
C ASP A 37 2.89 -16.19 3.61
N TYR A 38 2.48 -15.80 2.39
CA TYR A 38 2.53 -14.41 1.96
C TYR A 38 1.47 -13.59 2.69
N TYR A 39 1.84 -12.41 3.19
CA TYR A 39 0.88 -11.53 3.87
C TYR A 39 -0.28 -11.10 2.97
N TRP A 40 -0.04 -11.01 1.65
CA TRP A 40 -1.06 -10.65 0.67
C TRP A 40 -2.17 -11.69 0.52
N ASP A 41 -1.93 -12.95 0.91
CA ASP A 41 -2.98 -13.98 0.94
C ASP A 41 -4.09 -13.65 1.97
N LYS A 42 -3.79 -12.79 2.96
CA LYS A 42 -4.77 -12.28 3.95
C LYS A 42 -5.46 -10.98 3.52
N VAL A 43 -5.04 -10.37 2.41
CA VAL A 43 -5.58 -9.09 1.97
C VAL A 43 -6.72 -9.29 0.99
N GLU A 44 -7.87 -8.76 1.35
CA GLU A 44 -9.09 -8.92 0.58
C GLU A 44 -9.02 -8.23 -0.78
N GLU A 45 -9.41 -8.95 -1.83
CA GLU A 45 -9.23 -8.53 -3.23
C GLU A 45 -9.82 -7.14 -3.52
N LYS A 46 -10.97 -6.81 -2.91
CA LYS A 46 -11.58 -5.48 -3.09
C LYS A 46 -10.71 -4.34 -2.55
N ASN A 47 -9.95 -4.58 -1.48
CA ASN A 47 -9.03 -3.59 -0.92
C ASN A 47 -7.80 -3.43 -1.81
N ILE A 48 -7.30 -4.53 -2.38
CA ILE A 48 -6.22 -4.53 -3.38
C ILE A 48 -6.64 -3.75 -4.63
N LYS A 49 -7.82 -4.04 -5.18
CA LYS A 49 -8.36 -3.32 -6.35
C LYS A 49 -8.49 -1.82 -6.10
N TYR A 50 -8.97 -1.42 -4.92
CA TYR A 50 -9.00 -0.01 -4.54
C TYR A 50 -7.59 0.59 -4.49
N PHE A 51 -6.66 -0.07 -3.80
CA PHE A 51 -5.28 0.37 -3.68
C PHE A 51 -4.63 0.58 -5.05
N VAL A 52 -4.71 -0.42 -5.94
CA VAL A 52 -4.13 -0.34 -7.30
C VAL A 52 -4.73 0.82 -8.08
N ARG A 53 -6.05 1.02 -7.98
CA ARG A 53 -6.74 2.08 -8.73
C ARG A 53 -6.46 3.48 -8.19
N GLN A 54 -6.32 3.62 -6.87
CA GLN A 54 -6.42 4.94 -6.20
C GLN A 54 -5.15 5.36 -5.46
N CYS A 55 -4.20 4.45 -5.23
CA CYS A 55 -3.04 4.69 -4.36
C CYS A 55 -1.71 4.33 -5.05
N ALA A 56 -1.68 3.28 -5.86
CA ALA A 56 -0.45 2.71 -6.42
C ALA A 56 0.37 3.66 -7.33
N ALA A 57 -0.26 4.68 -7.91
CA ALA A 57 0.43 5.67 -8.75
C ALA A 57 0.98 6.87 -7.95
N HIS A 58 0.79 6.89 -6.63
CA HIS A 58 1.17 8.01 -5.78
C HIS A 58 2.44 7.73 -4.95
N PRO A 59 3.16 8.76 -4.50
CA PRO A 59 4.40 8.59 -3.74
C PRO A 59 4.26 7.73 -2.46
N TRP A 60 3.09 7.72 -1.84
CA TRP A 60 2.80 6.95 -0.63
C TRP A 60 2.39 5.48 -0.89
N ALA A 61 2.48 4.97 -2.12
CA ALA A 61 2.05 3.63 -2.50
C ALA A 61 2.61 2.54 -1.56
N ASN A 62 3.92 2.51 -1.33
CA ASN A 62 4.55 1.51 -0.44
C ASN A 62 4.07 1.62 1.01
N HIS A 63 3.82 2.83 1.51
CA HIS A 63 3.33 3.06 2.88
C HIS A 63 1.89 2.55 3.03
N PHE A 64 1.07 2.73 2.00
CA PHE A 64 -0.31 2.26 2.00
C PHE A 64 -0.39 0.74 1.79
N ALA A 65 0.52 0.17 1.01
CA ALA A 65 0.67 -1.28 0.89
C ALA A 65 1.01 -1.92 2.24
N LEU A 66 1.96 -1.34 2.97
CA LEU A 66 2.27 -1.74 4.34
C LEU A 66 1.04 -1.63 5.25
N ALA A 67 0.29 -0.53 5.16
CA ALA A 67 -0.93 -0.37 5.95
C ALA A 67 -1.97 -1.46 5.63
N LEU A 68 -2.16 -1.83 4.35
CA LEU A 68 -3.06 -2.93 3.97
C LEU A 68 -2.65 -4.25 4.63
N ILE A 69 -1.37 -4.60 4.57
CA ILE A 69 -0.81 -5.80 5.22
C ILE A 69 -1.09 -5.76 6.73
N CYS A 70 -0.70 -4.69 7.42
CA CYS A 70 -0.85 -4.59 8.87
C CYS A 70 -2.32 -4.61 9.32
N LEU A 71 -3.22 -3.97 8.58
CA LEU A 71 -4.63 -3.93 8.94
C LEU A 71 -5.33 -5.28 8.69
N SER A 72 -4.97 -5.97 7.60
CA SER A 72 -5.42 -7.33 7.32
C SER A 72 -4.91 -8.34 8.34
N ASP A 73 -3.64 -8.27 8.72
CA ASP A 73 -3.06 -9.16 9.73
C ASP A 73 -3.72 -8.99 11.11
N ARG A 74 -4.17 -7.77 11.43
CA ARG A 74 -4.99 -7.48 12.61
C ARG A 74 -6.45 -7.96 12.50
N ASN A 75 -6.82 -8.66 11.43
CA ASN A 75 -8.16 -9.16 11.16
C ASN A 75 -9.24 -8.06 11.15
N LEU A 76 -8.88 -6.84 10.73
CA LEU A 76 -9.88 -5.80 10.52
C LEU A 76 -10.80 -6.18 9.37
N THR A 77 -12.08 -5.79 9.49
CA THR A 77 -13.02 -6.08 8.42
C THR A 77 -12.58 -5.38 7.13
N PRO A 78 -12.84 -5.98 5.96
CA PRO A 78 -12.49 -5.38 4.69
C PRO A 78 -13.04 -3.95 4.52
N GLN A 79 -14.25 -3.70 5.06
CA GLN A 79 -14.88 -2.39 5.03
C GLN A 79 -14.15 -1.36 5.91
N SER A 80 -13.71 -1.78 7.11
CA SER A 80 -12.92 -0.92 8.00
C SER A 80 -11.61 -0.50 7.34
N ILE A 81 -10.92 -1.45 6.69
CA ILE A 81 -9.69 -1.18 5.93
C ILE A 81 -9.99 -0.17 4.81
N MET A 82 -11.03 -0.40 4.01
CA MET A 82 -11.43 0.51 2.93
C MET A 82 -11.69 1.94 3.44
N ASN A 83 -12.38 2.09 4.57
CA ASN A 83 -12.68 3.39 5.16
C ASN A 83 -11.40 4.11 5.61
N ILE A 84 -10.47 3.39 6.25
CA ILE A 84 -9.19 3.93 6.70
C ILE A 84 -8.35 4.35 5.49
N THR A 85 -8.14 3.44 4.55
CA THR A 85 -7.29 3.68 3.37
C THR A 85 -7.85 4.82 2.51
N SER A 86 -9.16 4.87 2.28
CA SER A 86 -9.76 5.94 1.46
C SER A 86 -9.71 7.31 2.11
N SER A 87 -9.93 7.39 3.43
CA SER A 87 -9.81 8.62 4.19
C SER A 87 -8.38 9.14 4.19
N LEU A 88 -7.39 8.28 4.48
CA LEU A 88 -5.98 8.66 4.43
C LEU A 88 -5.55 9.08 3.02
N ASN A 89 -5.99 8.37 1.99
CA ASN A 89 -5.63 8.68 0.60
C ASN A 89 -6.11 10.07 0.17
N ALA A 90 -7.32 10.46 0.58
CA ALA A 90 -7.84 11.80 0.33
C ALA A 90 -6.97 12.88 1.00
N ARG A 91 -6.65 12.68 2.29
CA ARG A 91 -5.78 13.61 3.04
C ARG A 91 -4.39 13.73 2.42
N PHE A 92 -3.79 12.61 2.01
CA PHE A 92 -2.47 12.60 1.37
C PHE A 92 -2.50 13.30 0.02
N ARG A 93 -3.56 13.12 -0.79
CA ARG A 93 -3.72 13.90 -2.03
C ARG A 93 -3.77 15.40 -1.77
N ASP A 94 -4.58 15.84 -0.80
CA ASP A 94 -4.68 17.27 -0.47
C ASP A 94 -3.32 17.83 -0.02
N LEU A 95 -2.63 17.11 0.88
CA LEU A 95 -1.31 17.50 1.39
C LEU A 95 -0.27 17.59 0.28
N PHE A 96 -0.14 16.54 -0.52
CA PHE A 96 0.88 16.48 -1.57
C PHE A 96 0.60 17.50 -2.68
N ASP A 97 -0.66 17.73 -3.04
CA ASP A 97 -1.00 18.77 -4.02
C ASP A 97 -0.77 20.18 -3.48
N HIS A 98 -1.16 20.45 -2.22
CA HIS A 98 -0.98 21.77 -1.62
C HIS A 98 0.50 22.14 -1.48
N PHE A 99 1.30 21.24 -0.89
CA PHE A 99 2.74 21.45 -0.66
C PHE A 99 3.62 21.12 -1.87
N LYS A 100 3.01 20.72 -3.00
CA LYS A 100 3.69 20.33 -4.25
C LYS A 100 4.77 19.28 -4.04
N LEU A 101 4.46 18.29 -3.21
CA LEU A 101 5.36 17.20 -2.87
C LEU A 101 5.38 16.15 -3.98
N SER A 102 6.57 15.73 -4.37
CA SER A 102 6.79 14.73 -5.42
C SER A 102 7.18 13.36 -4.88
N ALA A 103 7.69 13.31 -3.64
CA ALA A 103 8.20 12.10 -3.02
C ALA A 103 7.85 12.05 -1.52
N MET A 104 7.74 10.83 -0.96
CA MET A 104 7.48 10.66 0.48
C MET A 104 8.58 11.22 1.36
N GLY A 105 9.84 11.28 0.89
CA GLY A 105 10.94 11.89 1.63
C GLY A 105 10.80 13.40 1.87
N GLU A 106 9.94 14.06 1.09
CA GLU A 106 9.63 15.49 1.24
C GLU A 106 8.49 15.72 2.24
N PHE A 107 7.78 14.67 2.66
CA PHE A 107 6.68 14.79 3.60
C PHE A 107 7.18 15.00 5.03
N LEU A 108 7.07 16.23 5.54
CA LEU A 108 7.55 16.64 6.86
C LEU A 108 6.40 16.82 7.87
N PRO A 109 6.66 16.68 9.18
CA PRO A 109 5.67 16.94 10.23
C PRO A 109 5.04 18.34 10.16
N THR A 110 5.81 19.35 9.74
CA THR A 110 5.34 20.73 9.57
C THR A 110 4.21 20.85 8.55
N HIS A 111 4.15 19.99 7.52
CA HIS A 111 3.03 19.97 6.57
C HIS A 111 1.73 19.53 7.25
N ILE A 112 1.82 18.59 8.20
CA ILE A 112 0.66 18.16 8.99
C ILE A 112 0.20 19.29 9.91
N GLU A 113 1.13 19.95 10.60
CA GLU A 113 0.83 21.09 11.48
C GLU A 113 0.10 22.21 10.73
N GLN A 114 0.59 22.56 9.53
CA GLN A 114 -0.04 23.57 8.67
C GLN A 114 -1.44 23.10 8.21
N TYR A 115 -1.56 21.85 7.77
CA TYR A 115 -2.85 21.30 7.32
C TYR A 115 -3.92 21.28 8.41
N VAL A 116 -3.58 20.86 9.64
CA VAL A 116 -4.55 20.82 10.75
C VAL A 116 -4.90 22.21 11.28
N THR A 117 -4.03 23.20 11.08
CA THR A 117 -4.29 24.60 11.46
C THR A 117 -4.93 25.42 10.33
N GLY A 118 -5.08 24.84 9.13
CA GLY A 118 -5.71 25.49 7.97
C GLY A 118 -4.83 26.56 7.31
N GLN A 119 -3.50 26.41 7.42
CA GLN A 119 -2.50 27.26 6.77
C GLN A 119 -2.23 26.79 5.34
#